data_AF-A0AAE3FYA2-F1
#
_entry.id   AF-A0AAE3FYA2-F1
#
_cell.length_a   1.000
_cell.length_b   1.000
_cell.length_c   1.000
_cell.angle_alpha   90.00
_cell.angle_beta   90.00
_cell.angle_gamma   90.00
#
_symmetry.space_group_name_H-M   'P 1'
#
loop_
_entity.id
_entity.type
_entity.pdbx_description
1 polymer ?
#
loop_
_entity_poly.entity_id
_entity_poly.type
_entity_poly.pdbx_seq_one_letter_code
_entity_poly.pdbx_strand_id
1 'polypeptide(L)' 'MSWDHTMATETIDEWARSDGYVTIRKRKRTDGKFVLRLDKLEQAPGGRSYEQTIASDEEAADRICQSWQTKYKQE' A
#
# COMPACT_ATOMS: atom_id res chain seq x y z
N MET A 1 -11.04 2.07 -10.15
CA MET A 1 -11.39 2.50 -8.78
C MET A 1 -10.46 3.63 -8.32
N SER A 2 -10.80 4.35 -7.25
CA SER A 2 -9.94 5.36 -6.62
C SER A 2 -9.25 4.81 -5.37
N TRP A 3 -8.26 5.54 -4.89
CA TRP A 3 -7.58 5.27 -3.62
C TRP A 3 -7.84 6.44 -2.68
N ASP A 4 -8.19 6.14 -1.46
CA ASP A 4 -8.41 7.09 -0.38
C ASP A 4 -7.21 7.01 0.57
N HIS A 5 -6.60 8.15 0.86
CA HIS A 5 -5.51 8.24 1.84
C HIS A 5 -6.12 8.24 3.25
N THR A 6 -6.21 7.07 3.87
CA THR A 6 -6.95 6.84 5.12
C THR A 6 -6.15 7.24 6.36
N MET A 7 -4.82 7.24 6.28
CA MET A 7 -3.95 7.69 7.36
C MET A 7 -2.68 8.34 6.81
N ALA A 8 -2.32 9.50 7.37
CA ALA A 8 -1.10 10.23 7.04
C ALA A 8 -0.48 10.78 8.32
N THR A 9 0.53 10.10 8.84
CA THR A 9 1.29 10.49 10.03
C THR A 9 2.76 10.65 9.65
N GLU A 10 3.60 11.17 10.57
CA GLU A 10 5.04 11.33 10.30
C GLU A 10 5.78 10.02 9.96
N THR A 11 5.20 8.86 10.31
CA THR A 11 5.86 7.56 10.13
C THR A 11 5.01 6.53 9.38
N ILE A 12 3.74 6.80 9.13
CA ILE A 12 2.82 5.88 8.47
C ILE A 12 1.94 6.64 7.50
N ASP A 13 1.93 6.18 6.26
CA ASP A 13 0.92 6.48 5.24
C ASP A 13 0.13 5.21 4.94
N GLU A 14 -1.19 5.31 4.84
CA GLU A 14 -2.06 4.20 4.49
C GLU A 14 -3.11 4.63 3.47
N TRP A 15 -3.26 3.84 2.42
CA TRP A 15 -4.28 4.02 1.40
C TRP A 15 -5.22 2.82 1.38
N ALA A 16 -6.51 3.08 1.32
CA ALA A 16 -7.53 2.07 1.04
C ALA A 16 -8.06 2.28 -0.39
N ARG A 17 -8.28 1.19 -1.12
CA ARG A 17 -9.06 1.25 -2.35
C ARG A 17 -10.49 1.62 -2.00
N SER A 18 -11.18 2.35 -2.87
CA SER A 18 -12.51 2.91 -2.61
C SER A 18 -13.58 1.88 -2.24
N ASP A 19 -13.38 0.59 -2.53
CA ASP A 19 -14.27 -0.51 -2.16
C ASP A 19 -13.94 -1.14 -0.80
N GLY A 20 -12.88 -0.67 -0.14
CA GLY A 20 -12.43 -1.13 1.18
C GLY A 20 -11.75 -2.51 1.18
N TYR A 21 -11.51 -3.12 0.02
CA TYR A 21 -11.00 -4.50 -0.04
C TYR A 21 -9.50 -4.62 -0.25
N VAL A 22 -8.83 -3.53 -0.61
CA VAL A 22 -7.38 -3.50 -0.78
C VAL A 22 -6.80 -2.35 0.03
N THR A 23 -5.76 -2.62 0.82
CA THR A 23 -5.06 -1.62 1.63
C THR A 23 -3.57 -1.66 1.32
N ILE A 24 -2.97 -0.48 1.17
CA ILE A 24 -1.52 -0.30 1.08
C ILE A 24 -1.07 0.49 2.29
N ARG A 25 -0.08 0.00 3.03
CA ARG A 25 0.54 0.72 4.14
C ARG A 25 2.03 0.91 3.87
N LYS A 26 2.49 2.15 3.92
CA LYS A 26 3.91 2.55 3.91
C LYS A 26 4.27 2.99 5.33
N ARG A 27 5.27 2.34 5.94
CA ARG A 27 5.76 2.70 7.27
C ARG A 27 7.25 2.99 7.26
N LYS A 28 7.62 4.18 7.70
CA LYS A 28 9.00 4.60 7.92
C LYS A 28 9.58 3.91 9.15
N ARG A 29 10.79 3.38 9.03
CA ARG A 29 11.58 2.81 10.11
C ARG A 29 12.59 3.83 10.62
N THR A 30 13.11 3.59 11.83
CA THR A 30 14.14 4.44 12.45
C THR A 30 15.47 4.40 11.71
N ASP A 31 15.74 3.37 10.93
CA ASP A 31 16.93 3.23 10.07
C ASP A 31 16.78 3.88 8.68
N GLY A 32 15.74 4.70 8.49
CA GLY A 32 15.47 5.40 7.23
C GLY A 32 14.84 4.55 6.13
N LYS A 33 14.70 3.23 6.32
CA LYS A 33 14.04 2.33 5.38
C LYS A 33 12.52 2.38 5.53
N PHE A 34 11.81 1.85 4.55
CA PHE A 34 10.35 1.81 4.54
C PHE A 34 9.85 0.39 4.40
N VAL A 35 8.92 -0.02 5.25
CA VAL A 35 8.18 -1.27 5.11
C VAL A 35 6.89 -0.96 4.37
N LEU A 36 6.66 -1.66 3.27
CA LEU A 36 5.45 -1.56 2.47
C LEU A 36 4.66 -2.86 2.59
N ARG A 37 3.36 -2.75 2.82
CA ARG A 37 2.44 -3.89 2.89
C ARG A 37 1.24 -3.64 1.99
N LEU A 38 0.88 -4.64 1.20
CA LEU A 38 -0.38 -4.71 0.49
C LEU A 38 -1.22 -5.86 1.04
N ASP A 39 -2.48 -5.58 1.34
CA ASP A 39 -3.45 -6.53 1.86
C ASP A 39 -4.71 -6.48 1.00
N LYS A 40 -5.00 -7.56 0.28
CA LYS A 40 -6.22 -7.76 -0.51
C LYS A 40 -7.05 -8.83 0.20
N LEU A 41 -8.24 -8.45 0.63
CA LEU A 41 -9.14 -9.31 1.38
C LEU A 41 -9.73 -10.43 0.51
N GLU A 42 -10.20 -11.50 1.14
CA GLU A 42 -10.85 -12.63 0.44
C GLU A 42 -12.10 -12.20 -0.34
N GLN A 43 -12.80 -11.18 0.15
CA GLN A 43 -13.99 -10.58 -0.47
C GLN A 43 -13.67 -9.79 -1.75
N ALA A 44 -12.39 -9.50 -2.01
CA ALA A 44 -11.99 -8.78 -3.21
C ALA A 44 -12.20 -9.65 -4.47
N PRO A 45 -12.54 -9.03 -5.62
CA PRO A 45 -12.52 -9.73 -6.90
C PRO A 45 -11.16 -10.40 -7.14
N GLY A 46 -11.14 -11.68 -7.49
CA GLY A 46 -9.89 -12.44 -7.67
C GLY A 46 -9.25 -12.96 -6.37
N GLY A 47 -9.96 -12.90 -5.24
CA GLY A 47 -9.57 -13.52 -3.97
C GLY A 47 -8.45 -12.81 -3.22
N ARG A 48 -8.01 -13.41 -2.11
CA ARG A 48 -7.01 -12.84 -1.22
C ARG A 48 -5.62 -12.75 -1.86
N SER A 49 -4.91 -11.66 -1.56
CA SER A 49 -3.48 -11.51 -1.85
C SER A 49 -2.78 -10.74 -0.75
N TYR A 50 -1.51 -11.07 -0.50
CA TYR A 50 -0.68 -10.36 0.46
C TYR A 50 0.71 -10.16 -0.12
N GLU A 51 1.23 -8.93 -0.04
CA GLU A 51 2.58 -8.60 -0.46
C GLU A 51 3.26 -7.73 0.60
N GLN A 52 4.53 -7.99 0.88
CA GLN A 52 5.34 -7.16 1.78
C GLN A 52 6.74 -7.00 1.22
N THR A 53 7.26 -5.78 1.25
CA THR A 53 8.62 -5.48 0.82
C THR A 53 9.23 -4.35 1.64
N ILE A 54 10.55 -4.19 1.53
CA ILE A 54 11.30 -3.13 2.19
C ILE A 54 11.99 -2.29 1.13
N ALA A 55 11.75 -0.98 1.15
CA ALA A 55 12.46 -0.01 0.33
C ALA A 55 13.61 0.63 1.12
N SER A 56 14.71 0.94 0.42
CA SER A 56 15.89 1.60 0.98
C SER A 56 15.63 3.03 1.43
N ASP A 57 14.70 3.71 0.77
CA ASP A 57 14.44 5.13 0.87
C ASP A 57 12.98 5.43 0.48
N GLU A 58 12.58 6.70 0.67
CA GLU A 58 11.22 7.17 0.46
C GLU A 58 10.81 7.11 -1.01
N GLU A 59 11.71 7.48 -1.92
CA GLU A 59 11.44 7.50 -3.35
C GLU A 59 11.18 6.08 -3.90
N ALA A 60 11.97 5.11 -3.46
CA ALA A 60 11.73 3.70 -3.76
C ALA A 60 10.42 3.19 -3.16
N ALA A 61 10.07 3.63 -1.95
CA ALA A 61 8.79 3.29 -1.32
C ALA A 61 7.61 3.84 -2.13
N ASP A 62 7.67 5.11 -2.54
CA ASP A 62 6.61 5.76 -3.30
C ASP A 62 6.40 5.10 -4.67
N ARG A 63 7.49 4.71 -5.36
CA ARG A 63 7.39 3.94 -6.60
C ARG A 63 6.66 2.61 -6.41
N ILE A 64 6.94 1.89 -5.33
CA ILE A 64 6.26 0.62 -5.02
C ILE A 64 4.78 0.87 -4.72
N CYS A 65 4.45 1.87 -3.89
CA CYS A 65 3.06 2.27 -3.63
C CYS A 65 2.32 2.58 -4.93
N GLN A 66 2.88 3.41 -5.80
CA GLN A 66 2.26 3.78 -7.08
C GLN A 66 2.09 2.58 -8.02
N SER A 67 3.07 1.66 -8.04
CA SER A 67 2.98 0.43 -8.82
C SER A 67 1.81 -0.44 -8.35
N TRP A 68 1.68 -0.66 -7.04
CA TRP A 68 0.57 -1.39 -6.47
C TRP A 68 -0.77 -0.68 -6.69
N GLN A 69 -0.82 0.63 -6.45
CA GLN A 69 -2.02 1.42 -6.69
C GLN A 69 -2.50 1.29 -8.14
N THR A 70 -1.58 1.28 -9.11
CA THR A 70 -1.88 1.10 -10.53
C THR A 70 -2.37 -0.31 -10.84
N LYS A 71 -1.66 -1.33 -10.34
CA LYS A 71 -2.00 -2.75 -10.52
C LYS A 71 -3.40 -3.07 -10.03
N TYR A 72 -3.73 -2.65 -8.81
CA TYR A 72 -5.01 -2.96 -8.15
C TYR A 72 -6.11 -1.93 -8.44
N LYS A 73 -5.88 -0.95 -9.34
CA LYS A 73 -6.88 0.05 -9.75
C LYS A 73 -7.98 -0.51 -10.65
N GLN A 74 -7.62 -1.50 -11.47
CA GLN A 74 -8.41 -2.03 -12.59
C GLN A 74 -9.06 -3.39 -12.32
N GLU A 75 -8.71 -4.05 -11.21
CA GLU A 75 -9.41 -5.24 -10.70
C GLU A 75 -10.72 -4.88 -10.01
#